data_AF-A0A814I138-F1
#
_entry.id   AF-A0A814I138-F1
#
_cell.length_a   1.000
_cell.length_b   1.000
_cell.length_c   1.000
_cell.angle_alpha   90.00
_cell.angle_beta   90.00
_cell.angle_gamma   90.00
#
_symmetry.space_group_name_H-M   'P 1'
#
loop_
_entity.id
_entity.type
_entity.pdbx_description
1 polymer ?
#
loop_
_entity_poly.entity_id
_entity_poly.type
_entity_poly.pdbx_seq_one_letter_code
_entity_poly.pdbx_strand_id
1 'polypeptide(L)'
;MANQVVNQIDQKRAQWYWKSNSDPWSVNKKEEWTKYSDIESEIIEEASNEKTKTKLVELDNYWINLNDYIQINKYDKSKQRQIKRVLINRNENQGLREERFFHPQVLNKPFNDDYGASALGFLADTAGYAPGYTSYRRYYADDASVKSS
;
A
#
# COMPACT_ATOMS: atom_id res chain seq x y z
N MET A 1 2.73 39.18 25.45
CA MET A 1 2.11 38.46 24.32
C MET A 1 3.23 37.99 23.41
N ALA A 2 3.58 36.70 23.44
CA ALA A 2 4.64 36.14 22.60
C ALA A 2 4.00 35.26 21.54
N ASN A 3 3.99 35.72 20.28
CA ASN A 3 3.54 34.93 19.15
C ASN A 3 4.62 33.90 18.83
N GLN A 4 4.37 32.64 19.19
CA GLN A 4 5.12 31.50 18.66
C GLN A 4 4.79 31.37 17.17
N VAL A 5 5.71 31.80 16.32
CA VAL A 5 5.75 31.43 14.91
C VAL A 5 6.06 29.93 14.89
N VAL A 6 5.02 29.11 14.71
CA VAL A 6 5.18 27.68 14.45
C VAL A 6 5.89 27.57 13.11
N ASN A 7 7.18 27.25 13.14
CA ASN A 7 7.92 26.83 11.95
C ASN A 7 7.26 25.56 11.42
N GLN A 8 6.33 25.72 10.48
CA GLN A 8 5.87 24.62 9.63
C GLN A 8 7.07 24.21 8.80
N ILE A 9 7.78 23.20 9.27
CA ILE A 9 8.78 22.50 8.46
C ILE A 9 7.99 21.89 7.31
N ASP A 10 8.13 22.46 6.11
CA ASP A 10 7.64 21.87 4.88
C ASP A 10 8.21 20.46 4.77
N GLN A 11 7.44 19.46 5.19
CA GLN A 11 7.80 18.06 5.10
C GLN A 11 7.71 17.66 3.63
N LYS A 12 8.81 17.81 2.91
CA LYS A 12 8.95 17.34 1.53
C LYS A 12 9.10 15.83 1.53
N ARG A 13 8.24 15.13 0.80
CA ARG A 13 8.34 13.68 0.58
C ARG A 13 8.94 13.43 -0.79
N ALA A 14 9.92 12.52 -0.86
CA ALA A 14 10.41 12.05 -2.14
C ALA A 14 9.41 11.06 -2.76
N GLN A 15 9.09 11.26 -4.03
CA GLN A 15 8.28 10.36 -4.84
C GLN A 15 9.10 9.94 -6.05
N TRP A 16 9.14 8.64 -6.27
CA TRP A 16 9.86 8.05 -7.39
C TRP A 16 8.88 7.66 -8.51
N TYR A 17 9.37 7.78 -9.75
CA TYR A 17 8.64 7.46 -10.97
C TYR A 17 9.51 6.67 -11.95
N TRP A 18 8.87 5.90 -12.82
CA TRP A 18 9.49 5.21 -13.95
C TRP A 18 8.80 5.55 -15.27
N LYS A 19 9.57 5.54 -16.36
CA LYS A 19 9.08 5.86 -17.69
C LYS A 19 8.29 4.68 -18.28
N SER A 20 6.98 4.86 -18.40
CA SER A 20 6.03 3.78 -18.74
C SER A 20 5.71 3.64 -20.22
N ASN A 21 6.27 4.52 -21.06
CA ASN A 21 6.21 4.41 -22.51
C ASN A 21 6.57 3.00 -23.00
N SER A 22 5.90 2.55 -24.07
CA SER A 22 6.23 1.29 -24.74
C SER A 22 7.66 1.30 -25.31
N ASP A 23 8.13 2.46 -25.79
CA ASP A 23 9.54 2.71 -26.11
C ASP A 23 10.09 3.78 -25.15
N PRO A 24 10.87 3.38 -24.13
CA PRO A 24 11.39 4.29 -23.10
C PRO A 24 12.35 5.36 -23.64
N TRP A 25 12.93 5.13 -24.82
CA TRP A 25 14.00 5.98 -25.39
C TRP A 25 13.52 6.84 -26.56
N SER A 26 12.27 6.68 -26.99
CA SER A 26 11.69 7.51 -28.04
C SER A 26 11.63 8.98 -27.63
N VAL A 27 12.22 9.86 -28.45
CA VAL A 27 12.23 11.32 -28.22
C VAL A 27 10.95 11.99 -28.76
N ASN A 28 10.30 11.35 -29.74
CA ASN A 28 9.16 11.95 -30.45
C ASN A 28 7.80 11.68 -29.79
N LYS A 29 7.75 10.85 -28.73
CA LYS A 29 6.50 10.50 -28.04
C LYS A 29 6.39 11.28 -26.74
N LYS A 30 5.17 11.62 -26.36
CA LYS A 30 4.88 12.23 -25.06
C LYS A 30 5.37 11.31 -23.95
N GLU A 31 6.13 11.85 -23.01
CA GLU A 31 6.63 11.06 -21.89
C GLU A 31 5.50 10.72 -20.92
N GLU A 32 5.40 9.45 -20.59
CA GLU A 32 4.49 8.91 -19.60
C GLU A 32 5.31 8.39 -18.43
N TRP A 33 5.01 8.92 -17.25
CA TRP A 33 5.71 8.60 -16.01
C TRP A 33 4.71 8.01 -15.03
N THR A 34 5.00 6.81 -14.56
CA THR A 34 4.17 6.10 -13.58
C THR A 34 4.87 6.10 -12.24
N LYS A 35 4.11 6.36 -11.17
CA LYS A 35 4.65 6.37 -9.81
C LYS A 35 4.98 4.94 -9.35
N TYR A 36 6.05 4.81 -8.57
CA TYR A 36 6.22 3.63 -7.73
C TYR A 36 5.19 3.64 -6.60
N SER A 37 4.93 2.47 -6.01
CA SER A 37 4.13 2.39 -4.79
C SER A 37 4.81 3.15 -3.65
N ASP A 38 4.05 3.45 -2.59
CA ASP A 38 4.58 4.16 -1.43
C ASP A 38 5.75 3.42 -0.78
N ILE A 39 5.64 2.09 -0.68
CA ILE A 39 6.65 1.19 -0.09
C ILE A 39 7.89 1.13 -0.98
N GLU A 40 7.72 0.88 -2.29
CA GLU A 40 8.85 0.84 -3.23
C GLU A 40 9.58 2.19 -3.26
N SER A 41 8.84 3.31 -3.23
CA SER A 41 9.43 4.64 -3.20
C SER A 41 10.26 4.88 -1.94
N GLU A 42 9.82 4.36 -0.79
CA GLU A 42 10.55 4.45 0.48
C GLU A 42 11.84 3.65 0.44
N ILE A 43 11.80 2.41 -0.07
CA ILE A 43 12.98 1.55 -0.24
C ILE A 43 14.02 2.22 -1.16
N ILE A 44 13.56 2.76 -2.31
CA ILE A 44 14.44 3.43 -3.26
C ILE A 44 15.05 4.70 -2.64
N GLU A 45 14.24 5.47 -1.88
CA GLU A 45 14.70 6.68 -1.23
C GLU A 45 15.73 6.40 -0.14
N GLU A 46 15.51 5.38 0.70
CA GLU A 46 16.45 4.96 1.73
C GLU A 46 17.81 4.62 1.11
N ALA A 47 17.81 3.75 0.11
CA ALA A 47 19.02 3.38 -0.62
C ALA A 47 19.68 4.56 -1.36
N SER A 48 18.91 5.55 -1.79
CA SER A 48 19.46 6.76 -2.43
C SER A 48 20.22 7.66 -1.45
N ASN A 49 19.81 7.64 -0.17
CA ASN A 49 20.38 8.43 0.91
C ASN A 49 21.55 7.74 1.60
N GLU A 50 21.72 6.43 1.39
CA GLU A 50 22.90 5.72 1.86
C GLU A 50 24.19 6.29 1.24
N LYS A 51 25.22 6.40 2.07
CA LYS A 51 26.56 6.85 1.63
C LYS A 51 27.38 5.72 1.00
N THR A 52 26.79 4.54 0.82
CA THR A 52 27.45 3.37 0.25
C THR A 52 27.70 3.56 -1.25
N LYS A 53 28.76 2.94 -1.78
CA LYS A 53 29.11 3.04 -3.21
C LYS A 53 28.16 2.22 -4.10
N THR A 54 27.53 1.19 -3.53
CA THR A 54 26.64 0.29 -4.24
C THR A 54 25.22 0.84 -4.23
N LYS A 55 24.88 1.53 -5.32
CA LYS A 55 23.57 2.16 -5.54
C LYS A 55 22.63 1.26 -6.35
N LEU A 56 22.68 -0.05 -6.10
CA LEU A 56 21.83 -1.04 -6.77
C LEU A 56 20.80 -1.55 -5.77
N VAL A 57 19.52 -1.31 -6.04
CA VAL A 57 18.40 -1.69 -5.18
C VAL A 57 17.66 -2.86 -5.80
N GLU A 58 17.37 -3.88 -4.99
CA GLU A 58 16.53 -5.00 -5.40
C GLU A 58 15.06 -4.72 -5.06
N LEU A 59 14.18 -4.86 -6.04
CA LEU A 59 12.73 -4.86 -5.87
C LEU A 59 12.16 -6.15 -6.48
N ASP A 60 10.89 -6.49 -6.24
CA ASP A 60 10.35 -7.82 -6.55
C ASP A 60 10.70 -8.32 -7.95
N ASN A 61 10.35 -7.53 -8.97
CA ASN A 61 10.49 -7.91 -10.39
C ASN A 61 11.64 -7.20 -11.12
N TYR A 62 12.38 -6.33 -10.43
CA TYR A 62 13.34 -5.43 -11.08
C TYR A 62 14.48 -5.02 -10.15
N TRP A 63 15.59 -4.64 -10.77
CA TRP A 63 16.71 -3.97 -10.12
C TRP A 63 16.68 -2.49 -10.47
N ILE A 64 16.97 -1.63 -9.50
CA ILE A 64 17.14 -0.19 -9.73
C ILE A 64 18.62 0.15 -9.59
N ASN A 65 19.22 0.62 -10.67
CA ASN A 65 20.53 1.23 -10.63
C ASN A 65 20.35 2.75 -10.44
N LEU A 66 20.59 3.21 -9.22
CA LEU A 66 20.47 4.61 -8.82
C LEU A 66 21.66 5.47 -9.26
N ASN A 67 22.77 4.88 -9.75
CA ASN A 67 23.84 5.66 -10.38
C ASN A 67 23.41 6.16 -11.75
N ASP A 68 22.81 5.27 -12.53
CA ASP A 68 22.40 5.55 -13.91
C ASP A 68 20.94 6.01 -14.01
N TYR A 69 20.19 5.94 -12.90
CA TYR A 69 18.75 6.20 -12.85
C TYR A 69 17.98 5.31 -13.84
N ILE A 70 18.27 4.00 -13.80
CA ILE A 70 17.66 2.99 -14.67
C ILE A 70 17.07 1.85 -13.84
N GLN A 71 15.84 1.47 -14.17
CA GLN A 71 15.21 0.23 -13.79
C GLN A 71 15.52 -0.86 -14.82
N ILE A 72 15.92 -2.05 -14.36
CA ILE A 72 16.25 -3.22 -15.18
C ILE A 72 15.35 -4.37 -14.75
N ASN A 73 14.62 -4.98 -15.68
CA ASN A 73 13.78 -6.14 -15.37
C ASN A 73 14.64 -7.38 -15.02
N LYS A 74 14.27 -8.13 -13.97
CA LYS A 74 15.01 -9.32 -13.53
C LYS A 74 15.00 -10.46 -14.54
N TYR A 75 13.88 -10.66 -15.20
CA TYR A 75 13.67 -11.72 -16.17
C TYR A 75 14.21 -11.36 -17.56
N ASP A 76 14.25 -10.06 -17.88
CA ASP A 76 14.65 -9.56 -19.19
C ASP A 76 15.53 -8.31 -19.07
N LYS A 77 16.86 -8.51 -19.07
CA LYS A 77 17.84 -7.42 -18.90
C LYS A 77 17.82 -6.40 -20.04
N SER A 78 17.20 -6.71 -21.18
CA SER A 78 17.03 -5.77 -22.29
C SER A 78 15.93 -4.74 -22.02
N LYS A 79 14.97 -5.08 -21.15
CA LYS A 79 13.90 -4.19 -20.74
C LYS A 79 14.39 -3.27 -19.63
N GLN A 80 14.90 -2.13 -20.07
CA GLN A 80 15.37 -1.05 -19.21
C GLN A 80 14.46 0.17 -19.33
N ARG A 81 14.24 0.85 -18.21
CA ARG A 81 13.39 2.04 -18.15
C ARG A 81 14.07 3.11 -17.32
N GLN A 82 13.97 4.37 -17.75
CA GLN A 82 14.46 5.49 -16.96
C GLN A 82 13.61 5.69 -15.72
N ILE A 83 14.24 6.14 -14.63
CA ILE A 83 13.56 6.53 -13.40
C ILE A 83 13.88 7.97 -13.04
N LYS A 84 13.03 8.59 -12.21
CA LYS A 84 13.28 9.93 -11.69
C LYS A 84 12.73 10.09 -10.28
N ARG A 85 13.39 10.97 -9.54
CA ARG A 85 13.01 11.42 -8.19
C ARG A 85 12.36 12.80 -8.28
N VAL A 86 11.24 12.98 -7.59
CA VAL A 86 10.55 14.27 -7.48
C VAL A 86 10.26 14.55 -6.01
N LEU A 87 10.58 15.74 -5.52
CA LEU A 87 10.20 16.18 -4.18
C LEU A 87 8.79 16.78 -4.25
N ILE A 88 7.86 16.23 -3.48
CA ILE A 88 6.47 16.66 -3.42
C ILE A 88 6.22 17.30 -2.05
N ASN A 89 5.53 18.43 -2.04
CA ASN A 89 5.05 19.06 -0.82
C ASN A 89 3.86 18.25 -0.27
N ARG A 90 3.95 17.78 0.97
CA ARG A 90 2.91 16.95 1.61
C ARG A 90 1.54 17.66 1.65
N ASN A 91 1.55 18.99 1.72
CA ASN A 91 0.34 19.81 1.84
C ASN A 91 -0.42 19.98 0.50
N GLU A 92 0.21 19.73 -0.65
CA GLU A 92 -0.41 20.00 -1.96
C GLU A 92 -1.21 18.81 -2.51
N ASN A 93 -1.02 17.60 -1.97
CA ASN A 93 -1.57 16.36 -2.55
C ASN A 93 -2.36 15.48 -1.57
N GLN A 94 -2.61 15.94 -0.34
CA GLN A 94 -3.50 15.23 0.58
C GLN A 94 -4.94 15.63 0.28
N GLY A 95 -5.59 14.83 -0.56
CA GLY A 95 -7.04 14.75 -0.62
C GLY A 95 -7.59 14.41 0.77
N LEU A 96 -7.90 15.45 1.54
CA LEU A 96 -8.81 15.35 2.65
C LEU A 96 -10.10 14.76 2.08
N ARG A 97 -10.57 13.64 2.61
CA ARG A 97 -11.95 13.18 2.37
C ARG A 97 -12.87 14.18 3.06
N GLU A 98 -13.15 15.29 2.39
CA GLU A 98 -14.05 16.34 2.88
C GLU A 98 -15.40 15.75 3.30
N GLU A 99 -15.84 14.68 2.62
CA GLU A 99 -17.06 13.93 2.95
C GLU A 99 -17.12 13.37 4.38
N ARG A 100 -15.97 13.20 5.06
CA ARG A 100 -15.93 12.68 6.44
C ARG A 100 -16.09 13.77 7.49
N PHE A 101 -15.92 15.03 7.13
CA PHE A 101 -15.86 16.14 8.08
C PHE A 101 -17.08 17.07 8.06
N PHE A 102 -18.07 16.82 7.19
CA PHE A 102 -19.28 17.66 7.13
C PHE A 102 -20.58 16.86 7.12
N HIS A 103 -21.01 16.44 8.30
CA HIS A 103 -22.42 16.10 8.57
C HIS A 103 -22.78 16.65 9.94
N PRO A 104 -23.23 17.92 10.06
CA PRO A 104 -23.92 18.34 11.28
C PRO A 104 -25.14 17.41 11.42
N GLN A 105 -25.06 16.46 12.35
CA GLN A 105 -26.22 15.67 12.71
C GLN A 105 -27.22 16.64 13.33
N VAL A 106 -28.30 16.91 12.61
CA VAL A 106 -29.40 17.73 13.12
C VAL A 106 -29.98 16.97 14.30
N LEU A 107 -29.68 17.45 15.50
CA LEU A 107 -30.03 16.84 16.79
C LEU A 107 -31.52 17.08 17.13
N ASN A 108 -32.40 16.90 16.14
CA ASN A 108 -33.83 17.17 16.26
C ASN A 108 -34.66 15.89 16.51
N LYS A 109 -34.03 14.76 16.83
CA LYS A 109 -34.74 13.59 17.34
C LYS A 109 -34.45 13.42 18.83
N PRO A 110 -35.46 13.49 19.71
CA PRO A 110 -35.28 13.09 21.10
C PRO A 110 -34.86 11.62 21.16
N PHE A 111 -33.94 11.32 22.07
CA PHE A 111 -33.37 9.99 22.30
C PHE A 111 -34.36 9.08 23.06
N ASN A 112 -35.62 9.03 22.63
CA ASN A 112 -36.65 8.26 23.33
C ASN A 112 -37.34 7.25 22.40
N ASP A 113 -37.25 6.00 22.85
CA ASP A 113 -38.23 4.93 22.72
C ASP A 113 -38.39 4.22 21.37
N ASP A 114 -37.45 3.30 21.06
CA ASP A 114 -37.70 2.13 20.20
C ASP A 114 -37.06 0.84 20.77
N TYR A 115 -36.97 0.73 22.10
CA TYR A 115 -36.88 -0.58 22.75
C TYR A 115 -38.30 -1.17 22.86
N GLY A 116 -38.82 -1.69 21.76
CA GLY A 116 -40.17 -2.24 21.73
C GLY A 116 -40.43 -3.18 20.56
N ALA A 117 -40.29 -4.47 20.83
CA ALA A 117 -41.02 -5.57 20.17
C ALA A 117 -40.71 -5.90 18.70
N SER A 118 -39.67 -6.70 18.49
CA SER A 118 -39.69 -7.74 17.44
C SER A 118 -39.01 -9.02 17.95
N ALA A 119 -39.55 -9.56 19.04
CA ALA A 119 -39.31 -10.92 19.51
C ALA A 119 -40.65 -11.65 19.53
N LEU A 120 -41.06 -12.19 18.37
CA LEU A 120 -41.99 -13.32 18.16
C LEU A 120 -42.64 -13.18 16.78
N GLY A 121 -42.29 -14.07 15.86
CA GLY A 121 -43.07 -14.23 14.64
C GLY A 121 -42.33 -14.79 13.44
N PHE A 122 -41.71 -15.96 13.53
CA PHE A 122 -41.63 -16.90 12.40
C PHE A 122 -41.55 -18.34 12.93
N LEU A 123 -42.73 -18.91 13.18
CA LEU A 123 -42.93 -20.36 13.18
C LEU A 123 -43.80 -20.68 11.96
N ALA A 124 -43.16 -21.19 10.90
CA ALA A 124 -43.68 -22.28 10.10
C ALA A 124 -42.60 -22.74 9.10
N ASP A 125 -42.15 -23.95 9.36
CA ASP A 125 -41.88 -25.00 8.39
C ASP A 125 -40.59 -25.05 7.56
N THR A 126 -40.09 -26.29 7.59
CA THR A 126 -39.32 -27.05 6.60
C THR A 126 -37.80 -27.09 6.65
N ALA A 127 -37.36 -28.35 6.68
CA ALA A 127 -36.11 -28.92 6.22
C ALA A 127 -34.93 -28.84 7.18
N GLY A 128 -34.66 -29.98 7.81
CA GLY A 128 -33.41 -30.21 8.52
C GLY A 128 -32.23 -30.18 7.57
N TYR A 129 -31.13 -29.59 8.05
CA TYR A 129 -29.77 -30.01 7.73
C TYR A 129 -28.83 -29.34 8.73
N ALA A 130 -28.33 -30.12 9.68
CA ALA A 130 -27.11 -29.76 10.40
C ALA A 130 -25.94 -30.34 9.62
N PRO A 131 -24.90 -29.55 9.35
CA PRO A 131 -23.57 -29.93 9.81
C PRO A 131 -22.82 -28.68 10.31
N GLY A 132 -22.07 -28.72 11.41
CA GLY A 132 -21.03 -29.69 11.72
C GLY A 132 -19.75 -28.89 11.85
N TYR A 133 -19.36 -28.58 13.09
CA TYR A 133 -18.08 -27.96 13.41
C TYR A 133 -16.95 -28.88 12.95
N THR A 134 -16.22 -28.51 11.89
CA THR A 134 -14.97 -29.20 11.54
C THR A 134 -13.80 -28.60 12.30
N SER A 135 -13.36 -29.43 13.24
CA SER A 135 -12.12 -29.43 14.02
C SER A 135 -10.86 -29.02 13.24
N TYR A 136 -9.99 -28.27 13.91
CA TYR A 136 -8.62 -27.97 13.52
C TYR A 136 -7.77 -29.25 13.45
N ARG A 137 -7.29 -29.62 12.26
CA ARG A 137 -6.24 -30.62 12.07
C ARG A 137 -4.88 -29.91 12.12
N ARG A 138 -4.16 -30.01 13.24
CA ARG A 138 -2.71 -29.72 13.28
C ARG A 138 -1.98 -30.97 12.77
N TYR A 139 -1.13 -30.78 11.77
CA TYR A 139 -0.12 -31.76 11.40
C TYR A 139 1.07 -31.57 12.33
N TYR A 140 1.42 -32.60 13.09
CA TYR A 140 2.81 -32.83 13.51
C TYR A 140 3.23 -34.14 12.86
N ALA A 141 4.12 -34.03 11.88
CA ALA A 141 5.00 -35.10 11.48
C ALA A 141 6.29 -34.89 12.26
N ASP A 142 6.74 -35.92 12.98
CA ASP A 142 8.11 -36.42 12.94
C ASP A 142 8.31 -37.39 14.11
N ASP A 143 8.31 -38.68 13.81
CA ASP A 143 8.96 -39.69 14.64
C ASP A 143 9.63 -40.71 13.71
N ALA A 144 10.88 -40.42 13.37
CA ALA A 144 11.74 -41.30 12.59
C ALA A 144 12.37 -42.35 13.51
N SER A 145 11.77 -43.53 13.53
CA SER A 145 12.36 -44.76 14.09
C SER A 145 13.49 -45.25 13.15
N VAL A 146 14.74 -45.07 13.56
CA VAL A 146 15.88 -45.83 13.02
C VAL A 146 15.99 -47.14 13.82
N LYS A 147 15.74 -48.28 13.16
CA LYS A 147 16.07 -49.60 13.70
C LYS A 147 17.28 -50.17 12.95
N SER A 148 18.29 -50.48 13.77
CA SER A 148 19.47 -51.28 13.47
C SER A 148 19.11 -52.74 13.20
N SER A 149 19.75 -53.34 12.19
CA SER A 149 20.20 -54.74 12.17
C SER A 149 21.38 -54.85 11.22
#